data_AF-A0A1B7WXA3-F1
#
_entry.id   AF-A0A1B7WXA3-F1
#
_cell.length_a   1.000
_cell.length_b   1.000
_cell.length_c   1.000
_cell.angle_alpha   90.00
_cell.angle_beta   90.00
_cell.angle_gamma   90.00
#
_symmetry.space_group_name_H-M   'P 1'
#
loop_
_entity.id
_entity.type
_entity.pdbx_description
1 polymer ?
#
loop_
_entity_poly.entity_id
_entity_poly.type
_entity_poly.pdbx_seq_one_letter_code
_entity_poly.pdbx_strand_id
1 'polypeptide(L)'
;MQPGQAGPCCRPPAPVNLNPGRGGFAAALVEFHPEREYTLEDLCAAMNVTPGPVESVYAPVRVQDDGGDDVMAWLSDNGLVLSNPNQEGWAGVTCPNAAEHTDGNPEGRYMPANRAYCCLHSHCLELDSSVFLKWVADSGGPVHSPGLRDELLVSAMESALSKLTPTPEFPNVAAAVVAETQRKEMARVEKADWWDRFAYLQDDDAYFDLQDRRELSRSTFNAMFRHIGCKSVHNGRKVEASYSFDEQRQDKGAQSLVSVTYAAGSGTIVNRDGLTYGNRWVNARPQPVPGDVSPWLRHVERLVPEKFEREHLLNALAHKVQFPGHKINHAILMGGTHGSGKDTMFAPFFWAIGGDAKRNCSLVKNEDLTSQWGYALECEVMEISELRQADAKDRRALENTLKPIIAAPPELLTVNRKGLHPYYALNRLFVIAFSNERVAISLPSEDRRWFVIWCEAARLTEREALALWNWYKHQNGFQAVAHYLHTRDVSAWNPSAPPPVTEAKQIMIEHGMSTAEAFIVDMLRRRTGEFSRGVIGSPFHALCDRLQGLAPQGVKVVQGALLHAIKEAGWIDCGRLMSRDLTTKKHVFCAPDLVGTAKSELRRMAETP
;
A
#
# COMPACT_ATOMS: atom_id res chain seq x y z
N MET A 1 20.71 -13.14 49.69
CA MET A 1 19.72 -12.10 49.37
C MET A 1 18.54 -12.77 48.67
N GLN A 2 17.35 -12.70 49.27
CA GLN A 2 16.07 -12.94 48.60
C GLN A 2 15.22 -11.71 48.92
N PRO A 3 14.83 -10.88 47.94
CA PRO A 3 13.79 -9.90 48.16
C PRO A 3 12.43 -10.55 47.88
N GLY A 4 11.51 -10.37 48.81
CA GLY A 4 10.09 -10.50 48.54
C GLY A 4 9.70 -9.57 47.39
N GLN A 5 8.90 -10.13 46.48
CA GLN A 5 8.08 -9.51 45.45
C GLN A 5 8.68 -8.34 44.61
N ALA A 6 8.69 -8.59 43.30
CA ALA A 6 9.02 -7.71 42.16
C ALA A 6 10.51 -7.62 41.74
N GLY A 7 10.92 -8.55 40.87
CA GLY A 7 12.09 -8.43 39.99
C GLY A 7 13.37 -9.13 40.49
N PRO A 8 13.98 -10.04 39.71
CA PRO A 8 15.11 -10.85 40.19
C PRO A 8 16.41 -10.04 40.17
N CYS A 9 16.68 -9.25 41.22
CA CYS A 9 18.00 -8.61 41.42
C CYS A 9 19.03 -9.54 42.09
N CYS A 10 18.69 -10.79 42.39
CA CYS A 10 19.62 -11.79 42.92
C CYS A 10 19.47 -13.08 42.13
N ARG A 11 20.49 -13.43 41.35
CA ARG A 11 20.52 -14.69 40.59
C ARG A 11 21.01 -15.84 41.50
N PRO A 12 20.44 -17.05 41.39
CA PRO A 12 21.06 -18.24 41.97
C PRO A 12 22.48 -18.40 41.40
N PRO A 13 23.40 -19.12 42.05
CA PRO A 13 24.74 -19.31 41.50
C PRO A 13 24.68 -20.00 40.12
N ALA A 14 25.49 -19.50 39.17
CA ALA A 14 25.74 -19.99 37.80
C ALA A 14 25.10 -19.33 36.54
N PRO A 15 23.98 -18.58 36.54
CA PRO A 15 23.48 -17.96 35.30
C PRO A 15 24.26 -16.67 34.95
N VAL A 16 24.98 -16.73 33.83
CA VAL A 16 25.74 -15.61 33.23
C VAL A 16 24.82 -14.43 32.90
N ASN A 17 25.26 -13.20 33.24
CA ASN A 17 24.52 -11.97 32.90
C ASN A 17 24.47 -11.72 31.39
N LEU A 18 23.27 -11.73 30.81
CA LEU A 18 23.01 -11.55 29.38
C LEU A 18 22.58 -10.12 29.01
N ASN A 19 22.57 -9.17 29.95
CA ASN A 19 22.20 -7.80 29.66
C ASN A 19 23.24 -7.12 28.72
N PRO A 20 22.81 -6.40 27.67
CA PRO A 20 23.71 -5.81 26.68
C PRO A 20 24.78 -4.90 27.32
N GLY A 21 26.04 -5.07 26.92
CA GLY A 21 27.16 -4.20 27.33
C GLY A 21 27.75 -4.47 28.71
N ARG A 22 27.34 -5.53 29.44
CA ARG A 22 27.78 -5.80 30.82
C ARG A 22 28.76 -6.97 31.00
N GLY A 23 29.29 -7.52 29.91
CA GLY A 23 30.51 -8.37 29.94
C GLY A 23 30.37 -9.78 30.53
N GLY A 24 29.15 -10.32 30.72
CA GLY A 24 28.96 -11.76 30.96
C GLY A 24 29.58 -12.34 32.23
N PHE A 25 29.57 -11.62 33.36
CA PHE A 25 30.07 -12.19 34.63
C PHE A 25 29.07 -13.19 35.25
N ALA A 26 29.60 -14.25 35.86
CA ALA A 26 28.81 -15.24 36.60
C ALA A 26 28.71 -14.84 38.08
N ALA A 27 27.51 -14.89 38.64
CA ALA A 27 27.31 -14.65 40.07
C ALA A 27 27.74 -15.88 40.88
N ALA A 28 28.59 -15.66 41.89
CA ALA A 28 29.01 -16.67 42.86
C ALA A 28 28.48 -16.30 44.26
N LEU A 29 27.86 -17.27 44.95
CA LEU A 29 27.43 -17.10 46.33
C LEU A 29 28.61 -17.37 47.26
N VAL A 30 29.06 -16.35 48.00
CA VAL A 30 30.21 -16.48 48.92
C VAL A 30 29.74 -16.87 50.33
N GLU A 31 28.74 -16.19 50.88
CA GLU A 31 28.14 -16.50 52.19
C GLU A 31 26.63 -16.21 52.19
N PHE A 32 25.87 -16.90 53.04
CA PHE A 32 24.42 -16.72 53.18
C PHE A 32 24.01 -16.68 54.66
N HIS A 33 23.48 -15.53 55.10
CA HIS A 33 22.95 -15.33 56.45
C HIS A 33 21.48 -14.92 56.35
N PRO A 34 20.53 -15.86 56.52
CA PRO A 34 19.10 -15.60 56.33
C PRO A 34 18.49 -14.65 57.38
N GLU A 35 19.17 -14.45 58.51
CA GLU A 35 18.67 -13.63 59.62
C GLU A 35 19.12 -12.16 59.53
N ARG A 36 19.89 -11.80 58.50
CA ARG A 36 20.35 -10.42 58.28
C ARG A 36 19.47 -9.76 57.23
N GLU A 37 18.72 -8.76 57.67
CA GLU A 37 17.97 -7.86 56.79
C GLU A 37 18.75 -6.56 56.61
N TYR A 38 18.74 -6.02 55.39
CA TYR A 38 19.36 -4.74 55.06
C TYR A 38 18.32 -3.86 54.39
N THR A 39 18.24 -2.60 54.79
CA THR A 39 17.45 -1.62 54.04
C THR A 39 18.20 -1.17 52.79
N LEU A 40 17.49 -0.55 51.84
CA LEU A 40 18.12 0.05 50.66
C LEU A 40 19.17 1.10 51.06
N GLU A 41 18.90 1.86 52.12
CA GLU A 41 19.80 2.88 52.67
C GLU A 41 21.08 2.25 53.22
N ASP A 42 20.98 1.15 53.95
CA ASP A 42 22.13 0.40 54.45
C ASP A 42 23.03 -0.12 53.31
N LEU A 43 22.41 -0.62 52.23
CA LEU A 43 23.12 -1.11 51.05
C LEU A 43 23.80 0.03 50.29
N CYS A 44 23.13 1.16 50.12
CA CYS A 44 23.68 2.36 49.48
C CYS A 44 24.85 2.94 50.25
N ALA A 45 24.76 2.99 51.58
CA ALA A 45 25.85 3.44 52.45
C ALA A 45 27.05 2.48 52.41
N ALA A 46 26.82 1.18 52.52
CA ALA A 46 27.90 0.18 52.50
C ALA A 46 28.64 0.12 51.17
N MET A 47 27.93 0.31 50.05
CA MET A 47 28.49 0.27 48.70
C MET A 47 28.94 1.65 48.20
N ASN A 48 28.76 2.70 49.01
CA ASN A 48 29.05 4.10 48.68
C ASN A 48 28.43 4.54 47.34
N VAL A 49 27.15 4.19 47.13
CA VAL A 49 26.38 4.52 45.92
C VAL A 49 25.15 5.35 46.27
N THR A 50 24.82 6.32 45.43
CA THR A 50 23.56 7.09 45.50
C THR A 50 22.62 6.57 44.42
N PRO A 51 21.38 6.14 44.75
CA PRO A 51 20.40 5.76 43.74
C PRO A 51 20.14 6.91 42.78
N GLY A 52 20.08 6.62 41.48
CA GLY A 52 19.63 7.59 40.48
C GLY A 52 18.13 7.94 40.67
N PRO A 53 17.64 8.97 39.97
CA PRO A 53 16.21 9.27 39.95
C PRO A 53 15.40 8.05 39.51
N VAL A 54 14.25 7.82 40.15
CA VAL A 54 13.35 6.71 39.81
C VAL A 54 12.80 6.96 38.40
N GLU A 55 13.37 6.31 37.39
CA GLU A 55 12.83 6.27 36.04
C GLU A 55 11.83 5.10 35.94
N SER A 56 10.67 5.26 36.56
CA SER A 56 9.48 4.46 36.23
C SER A 56 8.38 5.40 35.72
N VAL A 57 8.27 5.49 34.39
CA VAL A 57 7.22 6.29 33.72
C VAL A 57 5.87 5.52 33.68
N TYR A 58 5.82 4.32 34.24
CA TYR A 58 4.61 3.52 34.31
C TYR A 58 4.04 3.51 35.72
N ALA A 59 3.17 4.48 36.00
CA ALA A 59 2.17 4.29 37.04
C ALA A 59 1.14 3.28 36.49
N PRO A 60 0.93 2.12 37.13
CA PRO A 60 -0.16 1.23 36.72
C PRO A 60 -1.46 2.01 36.86
N VAL A 61 -2.23 2.10 35.77
CA VAL A 61 -3.58 2.66 35.80
C VAL A 61 -4.41 1.69 36.64
N ARG A 62 -4.64 2.05 37.91
CA ARG A 62 -5.57 1.32 38.77
C ARG A 62 -6.97 1.65 38.28
N VAL A 63 -7.56 0.73 37.54
CA VAL A 63 -8.97 0.79 37.18
C VAL A 63 -9.76 0.28 38.37
N GLN A 64 -10.56 1.15 38.98
CA GLN A 64 -11.41 0.79 40.10
C GLN A 64 -12.64 0.08 39.55
N ASP A 65 -12.82 -1.18 39.93
CA ASP A 65 -13.99 -1.97 39.56
C ASP A 65 -15.24 -1.41 40.25
N ASP A 66 -16.32 -1.24 39.50
CA ASP A 66 -17.60 -0.73 40.00
C ASP A 66 -18.50 -1.83 40.57
N GLY A 67 -18.06 -3.10 40.49
CA GLY A 67 -18.79 -4.27 40.98
C GLY A 67 -19.93 -4.72 40.05
N GLY A 68 -20.03 -4.16 38.84
CA GLY A 68 -21.06 -4.47 37.85
C GLY A 68 -20.79 -5.67 36.94
N ASP A 69 -19.83 -6.54 37.27
CA ASP A 69 -19.55 -7.72 36.46
C ASP A 69 -20.64 -8.79 36.64
N ASP A 70 -21.33 -9.09 35.55
CA ASP A 70 -22.42 -10.07 35.50
C ASP A 70 -21.93 -11.52 35.66
N VAL A 71 -20.69 -11.82 35.28
CA VAL A 71 -20.06 -13.12 35.54
C VAL A 71 -19.85 -13.32 37.04
N MET A 72 -19.31 -12.32 37.74
CA MET A 72 -19.15 -12.34 39.20
C MET A 72 -20.50 -12.43 39.93
N ALA A 73 -21.52 -11.70 39.46
CA ALA A 73 -22.88 -11.80 39.99
C ALA A 73 -23.43 -13.23 39.82
N TRP A 74 -23.29 -13.81 38.63
CA TRP A 74 -23.72 -15.18 38.36
C TRP A 74 -22.98 -16.22 39.22
N LEU A 75 -21.66 -16.06 39.40
CA LEU A 75 -20.87 -16.94 40.28
C LEU A 75 -21.36 -16.85 41.73
N SER A 76 -21.70 -15.64 42.20
CA SER A 76 -22.27 -15.44 43.53
C SER A 76 -23.64 -16.10 43.66
N ASP A 77 -24.53 -15.91 42.69
CA ASP A 77 -25.89 -16.47 42.68
C ASP A 77 -25.89 -18.01 42.66
N ASN A 78 -24.87 -18.61 42.06
CA ASN A 78 -24.68 -20.08 42.02
C ASN A 78 -23.85 -20.61 43.20
N GLY A 79 -23.50 -19.78 44.18
CA GLY A 79 -22.75 -20.19 45.37
C GLY A 79 -21.30 -20.61 45.10
N LEU A 80 -20.71 -20.11 44.00
CA LEU A 80 -19.36 -20.44 43.54
C LEU A 80 -18.31 -19.43 43.98
N VAL A 81 -18.69 -18.38 44.74
CA VAL A 81 -17.75 -17.40 45.32
C VAL A 81 -17.35 -17.85 46.72
N LEU A 82 -16.06 -18.08 46.92
CA LEU A 82 -15.46 -18.54 48.17
C LEU A 82 -14.91 -17.38 49.01
N SER A 83 -14.40 -16.33 48.38
CA SER A 83 -13.90 -15.13 49.07
C SER A 83 -14.08 -13.86 48.26
N ASN A 84 -14.30 -12.75 48.95
CA ASN A 84 -14.44 -11.43 48.35
C ASN A 84 -13.11 -10.97 47.69
N PRO A 85 -13.18 -10.08 46.68
CA PRO A 85 -11.99 -9.51 46.06
C PRO A 85 -10.98 -8.95 47.07
N ASN A 86 -9.71 -9.34 46.94
CA ASN A 86 -8.61 -8.78 47.73
C ASN A 86 -8.24 -7.35 47.27
N GLN A 87 -7.23 -6.73 47.89
CA GLN A 87 -6.79 -5.37 47.53
C GLN A 87 -6.31 -5.23 46.06
N GLU A 88 -5.99 -6.34 45.40
CA GLU A 88 -5.59 -6.39 43.99
C GLU A 88 -6.76 -6.71 43.04
N GLY A 89 -7.97 -6.94 43.57
CA GLY A 89 -9.18 -7.18 42.79
C GLY A 89 -9.48 -8.66 42.48
N TRP A 90 -8.74 -9.61 43.07
CA TRP A 90 -8.95 -11.04 42.88
C TRP A 90 -9.91 -11.62 43.92
N ALA A 91 -11.04 -12.16 43.48
CA ALA A 91 -11.97 -12.96 44.27
C ALA A 91 -11.60 -14.44 44.24
N GLY A 92 -11.80 -15.15 45.35
CA GLY A 92 -11.72 -16.61 45.37
C GLY A 92 -13.02 -17.21 44.86
N VAL A 93 -12.93 -18.09 43.86
CA VAL A 93 -14.08 -18.77 43.24
C VAL A 93 -13.82 -20.27 43.15
N THR A 94 -14.87 -21.09 43.12
CA THR A 94 -14.73 -22.53 42.93
C THR A 94 -14.16 -22.83 41.54
N CYS A 95 -13.05 -23.57 41.51
CA CYS A 95 -12.43 -24.03 40.27
C CYS A 95 -13.34 -25.02 39.54
N PRO A 96 -13.49 -24.90 38.19
CA PRO A 96 -14.22 -25.90 37.39
C PRO A 96 -13.69 -27.32 37.59
N ASN A 97 -12.40 -27.45 37.90
CA ASN A 97 -11.72 -28.72 38.12
C ASN A 97 -11.41 -28.99 39.61
N ALA A 98 -12.17 -28.40 40.52
CA ALA A 98 -11.96 -28.54 41.97
C ALA A 98 -11.92 -30.00 42.46
N ALA A 99 -12.58 -30.93 41.75
CA ALA A 99 -12.57 -32.35 42.09
C ALA A 99 -11.20 -33.04 41.91
N GLU A 100 -10.33 -32.47 41.08
CA GLU A 100 -8.97 -32.99 40.84
C GLU A 100 -7.91 -32.35 41.76
N HIS A 101 -8.32 -31.44 42.64
CA HIS A 101 -7.41 -30.79 43.59
C HIS A 101 -7.04 -31.76 44.72
N THR A 102 -5.76 -32.15 44.78
CA THR A 102 -5.26 -33.12 45.77
C THR A 102 -5.14 -32.57 47.19
N ASP A 103 -5.19 -31.25 47.36
CA ASP A 103 -5.09 -30.55 48.65
C ASP A 103 -6.46 -30.27 49.31
N GLY A 104 -7.56 -30.64 48.65
CA GLY A 104 -8.92 -30.45 49.13
C GLY A 104 -9.41 -29.00 49.11
N ASN A 105 -8.64 -28.05 48.56
CA ASN A 105 -9.06 -26.66 48.43
C ASN A 105 -9.65 -26.41 47.04
N PRO A 106 -10.96 -26.15 46.90
CA PRO A 106 -11.60 -25.95 45.59
C PRO A 106 -11.30 -24.57 44.97
N GLU A 107 -10.52 -23.69 45.61
CA GLU A 107 -10.36 -22.29 45.22
C GLU A 107 -9.46 -22.08 43.98
N GLY A 108 -10.03 -21.40 42.97
CA GLY A 108 -9.31 -20.63 41.96
C GLY A 108 -9.53 -19.12 42.17
N ARG A 109 -8.89 -18.27 41.37
CA ARG A 109 -8.98 -16.81 41.48
C ARG A 109 -9.58 -16.21 40.23
N TYR A 110 -10.54 -15.32 40.43
CA TYR A 110 -11.21 -14.56 39.37
C TYR A 110 -11.12 -13.06 39.63
N MET A 111 -10.79 -12.28 38.61
CA MET A 111 -10.71 -10.82 38.66
C MET A 111 -11.82 -10.22 37.79
N PRO A 112 -12.88 -9.65 38.39
CA PRO A 112 -14.05 -9.21 37.61
C PRO A 112 -13.75 -8.03 36.66
N ALA A 113 -12.83 -7.13 37.04
CA ALA A 113 -12.45 -5.95 36.25
C ALA A 113 -11.97 -6.25 34.81
N ASN A 114 -11.24 -7.37 34.63
CA ASN A 114 -10.72 -7.81 33.33
C ASN A 114 -11.08 -9.25 32.98
N ARG A 115 -11.98 -9.85 33.78
CA ARG A 115 -12.46 -11.22 33.67
C ARG A 115 -11.32 -12.25 33.56
N ALA A 116 -10.20 -11.96 34.23
CA ALA A 116 -9.09 -12.88 34.28
C ALA A 116 -9.37 -13.99 35.30
N TYR A 117 -8.99 -15.20 34.95
CA TYR A 117 -9.04 -16.36 35.84
C TYR A 117 -7.66 -17.02 35.90
N CYS A 118 -7.28 -17.46 37.09
CA CYS A 118 -6.15 -18.35 37.27
C CYS A 118 -6.40 -19.33 38.41
N CYS A 119 -5.93 -20.56 38.24
CA CYS A 119 -5.86 -21.56 39.30
C CYS A 119 -4.39 -21.88 39.56
N LEU A 120 -4.01 -22.03 40.83
CA LEU A 120 -2.60 -22.22 41.23
C LEU A 120 -2.22 -23.70 41.38
N HIS A 121 -3.12 -24.62 41.04
CA HIS A 121 -2.88 -26.06 41.08
C HIS A 121 -2.29 -26.56 39.76
N SER A 122 -1.28 -27.44 39.86
CA SER A 122 -0.54 -27.96 38.68
C SER A 122 -1.41 -28.68 37.65
N HIS A 123 -2.56 -29.24 38.06
CA HIS A 123 -3.51 -29.91 37.16
C HIS A 123 -4.45 -28.94 36.43
N CYS A 124 -4.40 -27.65 36.78
CA CYS A 124 -5.26 -26.60 36.22
C CYS A 124 -4.49 -25.60 35.35
N LEU A 125 -3.25 -25.90 34.95
CA LEU A 125 -2.41 -25.01 34.13
C LEU A 125 -3.03 -24.66 32.77
N GLU A 126 -3.87 -25.55 32.23
CA GLU A 126 -4.59 -25.35 30.96
C GLU A 126 -5.92 -24.60 31.14
N LEU A 127 -6.37 -24.34 32.39
CA LEU A 127 -7.58 -23.55 32.67
C LEU A 127 -7.25 -22.06 32.67
N ASP A 128 -7.10 -21.51 31.46
CA ASP A 128 -6.95 -20.08 31.27
C ASP A 128 -8.29 -19.31 31.40
N SER A 129 -8.24 -17.99 31.27
CA SER A 129 -9.42 -17.13 31.39
C SER A 129 -10.49 -17.40 30.31
N SER A 130 -10.08 -17.82 29.12
CA SER A 130 -11.02 -18.15 28.04
C SER A 130 -11.74 -19.45 28.33
N VAL A 131 -11.02 -20.46 28.84
CA VAL A 131 -11.59 -21.75 29.22
C VAL A 131 -12.55 -21.59 30.40
N PHE A 132 -12.19 -20.78 31.40
CA PHE A 132 -13.06 -20.49 32.55
C PHE A 132 -14.35 -19.79 32.13
N LEU A 133 -14.28 -18.74 31.31
CA LEU A 133 -15.48 -18.03 30.83
C LEU A 133 -16.34 -18.90 29.91
N LYS A 134 -15.72 -19.79 29.13
CA LYS A 134 -16.45 -20.80 28.36
C LYS A 134 -17.19 -21.76 29.27
N TRP A 135 -16.57 -22.23 30.34
CA TRP A 135 -17.24 -23.09 31.33
C TRP A 135 -18.42 -22.37 32.01
N VAL A 136 -18.29 -21.09 32.34
CA VAL A 136 -19.40 -20.26 32.86
C VAL A 136 -20.54 -20.22 31.83
N ALA A 137 -20.25 -19.93 30.56
CA ALA A 137 -21.24 -19.89 29.50
C ALA A 137 -21.93 -21.26 29.31
N ASP A 138 -21.16 -22.34 29.27
CA ASP A 138 -21.66 -23.72 29.13
C ASP A 138 -22.51 -24.14 30.34
N SER A 139 -22.27 -23.55 31.52
CA SER A 139 -23.03 -23.76 32.75
C SER A 139 -24.28 -22.86 32.87
N GLY A 140 -24.61 -22.08 31.84
CA GLY A 140 -25.79 -21.21 31.79
C GLY A 140 -25.55 -19.79 32.30
N GLY A 141 -24.29 -19.37 32.44
CA GLY A 141 -23.90 -18.01 32.79
C GLY A 141 -23.69 -17.08 31.59
N PRO A 142 -23.37 -15.80 31.84
CA PRO A 142 -23.17 -14.80 30.80
C PRO A 142 -21.99 -15.12 29.85
N VAL A 143 -22.14 -14.82 28.56
CA VAL A 143 -21.14 -15.10 27.53
C VAL A 143 -20.22 -13.90 27.36
N HIS A 144 -18.94 -14.05 27.74
CA HIS A 144 -17.92 -13.02 27.62
C HIS A 144 -16.57 -13.57 27.19
N SER A 145 -15.70 -12.68 26.69
CA SER A 145 -14.29 -12.97 26.40
C SER A 145 -13.38 -12.29 27.43
N PRO A 146 -12.17 -12.82 27.70
CA PRO A 146 -11.23 -12.19 28.62
C PRO A 146 -10.81 -10.79 28.13
N GLY A 147 -10.70 -9.84 29.06
CA GLY A 147 -10.38 -8.45 28.74
C GLY A 147 -11.07 -7.48 29.70
N LEU A 148 -10.58 -6.22 29.72
CA LEU A 148 -11.18 -5.17 30.53
C LEU A 148 -12.65 -4.96 30.15
N ARG A 149 -13.55 -4.83 31.14
CA ARG A 149 -14.96 -4.51 30.87
C ARG A 149 -15.07 -3.20 30.10
N ASP A 150 -15.94 -3.15 29.09
CA ASP A 150 -16.09 -1.98 28.20
C ASP A 150 -16.36 -0.68 28.97
N GLU A 151 -17.18 -0.74 30.03
CA GLU A 151 -17.52 0.41 30.89
C GLU A 151 -16.29 0.92 31.67
N LEU A 152 -15.48 -0.01 32.18
CA LEU A 152 -14.23 0.29 32.88
C LEU A 152 -13.15 0.83 31.93
N LEU A 153 -13.15 0.36 30.68
CA LEU A 153 -12.27 0.86 29.61
C LEU A 153 -12.64 2.29 29.24
N VAL A 154 -13.94 2.60 29.09
CA VAL A 154 -14.44 3.95 28.83
C VAL A 154 -14.08 4.90 29.98
N SER A 155 -14.30 4.50 31.24
CA SER A 155 -13.96 5.32 32.42
C SER A 155 -12.45 5.55 32.56
N ALA A 156 -11.63 4.51 32.34
CA ALA A 156 -10.17 4.63 32.36
C ALA A 156 -9.66 5.53 31.22
N MET A 157 -10.27 5.43 30.04
CA MET A 157 -9.96 6.28 28.89
C MET A 157 -10.39 7.73 29.12
N GLU A 158 -11.56 7.99 29.70
CA GLU A 158 -12.01 9.35 30.06
C GLU A 158 -11.12 9.98 31.15
N SER A 159 -10.71 9.21 32.15
CA SER A 159 -9.77 9.65 33.19
C SER A 159 -8.37 9.91 32.64
N ALA A 160 -7.92 9.13 31.66
CA ALA A 160 -6.65 9.35 30.96
C ALA A 160 -6.72 10.56 30.00
N LEU A 161 -7.83 10.71 29.27
CA LEU A 161 -8.07 11.82 28.34
C LEU A 161 -8.24 13.16 29.06
N SER A 162 -8.89 13.19 30.23
CA SER A 162 -9.08 14.42 31.01
C SER A 162 -7.80 14.95 31.65
N LYS A 163 -6.78 14.10 31.85
CA LYS A 163 -5.47 14.49 32.38
C LYS A 163 -4.49 14.96 31.30
N LEU A 164 -4.76 14.70 30.03
CA LEU A 164 -3.98 15.21 28.91
C LEU A 164 -4.39 16.66 28.63
N THR A 165 -3.72 17.61 29.26
CA THR A 165 -3.84 19.03 28.90
C THR A 165 -2.93 19.34 27.70
N PRO A 166 -3.46 19.89 26.58
CA PRO A 166 -2.65 20.17 25.39
C PRO A 166 -1.59 21.25 25.68
N THR A 167 -0.33 20.97 25.39
CA THR A 167 0.77 21.95 25.41
C THR A 167 0.90 22.64 24.04
N PRO A 168 1.54 23.83 23.96
CA PRO A 168 1.78 24.54 22.70
C PRO A 168 2.55 23.72 21.65
N GLU A 169 3.32 22.72 22.09
CA GLU A 169 4.09 21.81 21.23
C GLU A 169 3.26 20.65 20.66
N PHE A 170 2.11 20.34 21.27
CA PHE A 170 1.14 19.33 20.79
C PHE A 170 -0.29 19.88 20.88
N PRO A 171 -0.65 20.87 20.03
CA PRO A 171 -2.01 21.39 19.99
C PRO A 171 -3.00 20.29 19.62
N ASN A 172 -4.22 20.37 20.15
CA ASN A 172 -5.29 19.42 19.89
C ASN A 172 -5.88 19.60 18.48
N VAL A 173 -5.07 19.36 17.45
CA VAL A 173 -5.45 19.44 16.03
C VAL A 173 -6.53 18.40 15.72
N ALA A 174 -6.53 17.26 16.43
CA ALA A 174 -7.57 16.24 16.31
C ALA A 174 -8.96 16.77 16.68
N ALA A 175 -9.11 17.53 17.77
CA ALA A 175 -10.39 18.13 18.14
C ALA A 175 -10.86 19.20 17.13
N ALA A 176 -9.95 19.99 16.56
CA ALA A 176 -10.28 20.96 15.50
C ALA A 176 -10.70 20.26 14.20
N VAL A 177 -10.00 19.20 13.80
CA VAL A 177 -10.35 18.37 12.63
C VAL A 177 -11.65 17.62 12.85
N VAL A 178 -11.91 17.08 14.06
CA VAL A 178 -13.18 16.44 14.42
C VAL A 178 -14.32 17.46 14.45
N ALA A 179 -14.13 18.64 15.03
CA ALA A 179 -15.14 19.71 15.02
C ALA A 179 -15.42 20.26 13.62
N GLU A 180 -14.39 20.36 12.77
CA GLU A 180 -14.55 20.72 11.36
C GLU A 180 -15.24 19.60 10.57
N THR A 181 -14.93 18.33 10.85
CA THR A 181 -15.60 17.16 10.25
C THR A 181 -17.06 17.07 10.70
N GLN A 182 -17.35 17.32 11.97
CA GLN A 182 -18.71 17.42 12.54
C GLN A 182 -19.48 18.64 12.02
N ARG A 183 -18.81 19.76 11.71
CA ARG A 183 -19.43 20.89 10.97
C ARG A 183 -19.70 20.55 9.51
N LYS A 184 -18.87 19.72 8.88
CA LYS A 184 -19.03 19.23 7.50
C LYS A 184 -19.96 18.03 7.36
N GLU A 185 -20.53 17.52 8.46
CA GLU A 185 -21.46 16.37 8.41
C GLU A 185 -22.63 16.65 7.45
N MET A 186 -22.75 15.80 6.44
CA MET A 186 -23.82 15.82 5.42
C MET A 186 -25.24 15.88 6.03
N ALA A 187 -25.41 15.42 7.27
CA ALA A 187 -26.69 15.40 7.98
C ALA A 187 -27.20 16.78 8.42
N ARG A 188 -26.41 17.85 8.32
CA ARG A 188 -26.83 19.23 8.67
C ARG A 188 -27.19 20.09 7.46
N VAL A 189 -27.14 19.54 6.25
CA VAL A 189 -27.51 20.27 5.03
C VAL A 189 -29.01 20.52 5.05
N GLU A 190 -29.39 21.79 5.05
CA GLU A 190 -30.81 22.16 4.96
C GLU A 190 -31.34 21.87 3.57
N LYS A 191 -32.66 21.62 3.47
CA LYS A 191 -33.32 21.35 2.19
C LYS A 191 -33.09 22.46 1.16
N ALA A 192 -32.93 23.71 1.62
CA ALA A 192 -32.69 24.85 0.75
C ALA A 192 -31.37 24.72 -0.04
N ASP A 193 -30.35 24.09 0.54
CA ASP A 193 -29.00 23.99 -0.02
C ASP A 193 -28.83 22.77 -0.95
N TRP A 194 -29.83 21.88 -1.03
CA TRP A 194 -29.71 20.66 -1.82
C TRP A 194 -29.40 20.93 -3.29
N TRP A 195 -30.00 21.98 -3.85
CA TRP A 195 -29.98 22.27 -5.28
C TRP A 195 -28.60 22.74 -5.76
N ASP A 196 -27.86 23.42 -4.89
CA ASP A 196 -26.51 23.91 -5.18
C ASP A 196 -25.43 22.87 -4.83
N ARG A 197 -25.73 21.96 -3.88
CA ARG A 197 -24.78 20.94 -3.40
C ARG A 197 -24.83 19.65 -4.19
N PHE A 198 -26.00 19.19 -4.60
CA PHE A 198 -26.17 17.90 -5.24
C PHE A 198 -26.54 18.04 -6.72
N ALA A 199 -25.93 17.19 -7.54
CA ALA A 199 -26.31 17.01 -8.93
C ALA A 199 -26.89 15.61 -9.15
N TYR A 200 -27.92 15.49 -9.98
CA TYR A 200 -28.48 14.19 -10.33
C TYR A 200 -27.58 13.48 -11.36
N LEU A 201 -27.35 12.17 -11.19
CA LEU A 201 -26.62 11.31 -12.11
C LEU A 201 -27.60 10.43 -12.88
N GLN A 202 -27.61 10.57 -14.21
CA GLN A 202 -28.56 9.87 -15.08
C GLN A 202 -28.28 8.37 -15.19
N ASP A 203 -27.01 7.98 -15.38
CA ASP A 203 -26.65 6.58 -15.64
C ASP A 203 -26.85 5.66 -14.42
N ASP A 204 -26.62 6.17 -13.21
CA ASP A 204 -26.59 5.38 -11.97
C ASP A 204 -27.84 5.57 -11.09
N ASP A 205 -28.80 6.41 -11.50
CA ASP A 205 -29.93 6.87 -10.67
C ASP A 205 -29.49 7.29 -9.25
N ALA A 206 -28.49 8.16 -9.22
CA ALA A 206 -27.75 8.54 -8.01
C ALA A 206 -27.57 10.07 -7.92
N TYR A 207 -26.97 10.52 -6.82
CA TYR A 207 -26.72 11.94 -6.55
C TYR A 207 -25.22 12.16 -6.35
N PHE A 208 -24.65 13.13 -7.05
CA PHE A 208 -23.26 13.53 -6.91
C PHE A 208 -23.15 14.75 -6.00
N ASP A 209 -22.41 14.62 -4.90
CA ASP A 209 -22.07 15.72 -4.01
C ASP A 209 -20.95 16.57 -4.64
N LEU A 210 -21.29 17.80 -5.03
CA LEU A 210 -20.38 18.74 -5.69
C LEU A 210 -19.28 19.26 -4.74
N GLN A 211 -19.50 19.18 -3.43
CA GLN A 211 -18.55 19.61 -2.40
C GLN A 211 -17.59 18.47 -2.05
N ASP A 212 -18.12 17.29 -1.68
CA ASP A 212 -17.31 16.16 -1.20
C ASP A 212 -16.78 15.26 -2.33
N ARG A 213 -17.29 15.46 -3.55
CA ARG A 213 -16.96 14.69 -4.78
C ARG A 213 -17.27 13.21 -4.64
N ARG A 214 -18.39 12.90 -4.00
CA ARG A 214 -18.86 11.53 -3.74
C ARG A 214 -20.19 11.28 -4.40
N GLU A 215 -20.39 10.04 -4.77
CA GLU A 215 -21.64 9.53 -5.28
C GLU A 215 -22.46 8.93 -4.14
N LEU A 216 -23.74 9.26 -4.12
CA LEU A 216 -24.72 8.81 -3.15
C LEU A 216 -25.83 8.09 -3.90
N SER A 217 -26.04 6.81 -3.59
CA SER A 217 -27.20 6.11 -4.13
C SER A 217 -28.49 6.77 -3.63
N ARG A 218 -29.58 6.57 -4.37
CA ARG A 218 -30.91 7.04 -3.96
C ARG A 218 -31.30 6.58 -2.56
N SER A 219 -31.01 5.32 -2.21
CA SER A 219 -31.31 4.78 -0.88
C SER A 219 -30.48 5.45 0.21
N THR A 220 -29.19 5.70 -0.02
CA THR A 220 -28.33 6.42 0.92
C THR A 220 -28.77 7.88 1.08
N PHE A 221 -29.14 8.56 -0.01
CA PHE A 221 -29.67 9.92 0.03
C PHE A 221 -30.95 10.01 0.89
N ASN A 222 -31.89 9.09 0.66
CA ASN A 222 -33.10 8.97 1.48
C ASN A 222 -32.81 8.72 2.96
N ALA A 223 -31.87 7.82 3.26
CA ALA A 223 -31.50 7.49 4.62
C ALA A 223 -30.89 8.69 5.37
N MET A 224 -29.97 9.42 4.72
CA MET A 224 -29.31 10.58 5.34
C MET A 224 -30.27 11.73 5.63
N PHE A 225 -31.17 12.02 4.70
CA PHE A 225 -32.10 13.15 4.81
C PHE A 225 -33.49 12.76 5.33
N ARG A 226 -33.62 11.57 5.92
CA ARG A 226 -34.89 11.05 6.46
C ARG A 226 -35.52 11.97 7.53
N HIS A 227 -34.69 12.70 8.26
CA HIS A 227 -35.10 13.64 9.29
C HIS A 227 -35.74 14.91 8.72
N ILE A 228 -35.53 15.22 7.43
CA ILE A 228 -36.08 16.40 6.76
C ILE A 228 -37.48 16.09 6.23
N GLY A 229 -38.47 16.81 6.73
CA GLY A 229 -39.86 16.67 6.29
C GLY A 229 -40.03 17.11 4.83
N CYS A 230 -40.34 16.14 3.95
CA CYS A 230 -40.55 16.40 2.53
C CYS A 230 -42.01 16.13 2.11
N LYS A 231 -42.56 17.01 1.26
CA LYS A 231 -43.90 16.90 0.68
C LYS A 231 -43.82 16.99 -0.83
N SER A 232 -44.63 16.19 -1.53
CA SER A 232 -44.71 16.24 -2.99
C SER A 232 -45.34 17.56 -3.45
N VAL A 233 -44.79 18.15 -4.51
CA VAL A 233 -45.32 19.37 -5.13
C VAL A 233 -46.65 19.13 -5.84
N HIS A 234 -46.95 17.88 -6.22
CA HIS A 234 -48.14 17.54 -6.99
C HIS A 234 -49.38 17.30 -6.13
N ASN A 235 -49.23 16.70 -4.94
CA ASN A 235 -50.37 16.27 -4.11
C ASN A 235 -50.20 16.57 -2.61
N GLY A 236 -49.09 17.17 -2.18
CA GLY A 236 -48.82 17.53 -0.80
C GLY A 236 -48.58 16.36 0.17
N ARG A 237 -48.57 15.11 -0.31
CA ARG A 237 -48.30 13.92 0.52
C ARG A 237 -46.86 13.90 0.97
N LYS A 238 -46.60 13.26 2.11
CA LYS A 238 -45.23 13.04 2.60
C LYS A 238 -44.50 12.11 1.62
N VAL A 239 -43.33 12.54 1.16
CA VAL A 239 -42.46 11.78 0.26
C VAL A 239 -41.06 11.69 0.84
N GLU A 240 -40.23 10.80 0.30
CA GLU A 240 -38.82 10.71 0.68
C GLU A 240 -38.01 11.86 0.09
N ALA A 241 -36.79 12.06 0.60
CA ALA A 241 -35.91 13.15 0.20
C ALA A 241 -35.58 13.12 -1.30
N SER A 242 -35.28 11.94 -1.85
CA SER A 242 -34.94 11.76 -3.26
C SER A 242 -36.07 12.15 -4.21
N TYR A 243 -37.32 11.74 -3.93
CA TYR A 243 -38.49 12.17 -4.69
C TYR A 243 -38.71 13.67 -4.61
N SER A 244 -38.59 14.26 -3.41
CA SER A 244 -38.70 15.70 -3.27
C SER A 244 -37.59 16.45 -4.00
N PHE A 245 -36.39 15.87 -4.10
CA PHE A 245 -35.30 16.43 -4.89
C PHE A 245 -35.66 16.39 -6.38
N ASP A 246 -36.05 15.23 -6.88
CA ASP A 246 -36.32 15.01 -8.31
C ASP A 246 -37.49 15.83 -8.84
N GLU A 247 -38.54 16.01 -8.03
CA GLU A 247 -39.69 16.85 -8.39
C GLU A 247 -39.33 18.34 -8.53
N GLN A 248 -38.32 18.83 -7.81
CA GLN A 248 -38.01 20.26 -7.71
C GLN A 248 -36.71 20.66 -8.40
N ARG A 249 -35.84 19.70 -8.75
CA ARG A 249 -34.49 19.96 -9.28
C ARG A 249 -34.47 20.88 -10.50
N GLN A 250 -35.43 20.76 -11.41
CA GLN A 250 -35.49 21.59 -12.62
C GLN A 250 -35.87 23.03 -12.28
N ASP A 251 -36.94 23.22 -11.51
CA ASP A 251 -37.42 24.54 -11.10
C ASP A 251 -36.43 25.27 -10.19
N LYS A 252 -35.65 24.52 -9.40
CA LYS A 252 -34.63 25.04 -8.49
C LYS A 252 -33.24 25.14 -9.10
N GLY A 253 -33.07 24.76 -10.36
CA GLY A 253 -31.81 24.93 -11.10
C GLY A 253 -30.69 23.96 -10.71
N ALA A 254 -31.01 22.83 -10.05
CA ALA A 254 -30.03 21.82 -9.72
C ALA A 254 -29.49 21.12 -10.98
N GLN A 255 -28.20 20.80 -10.96
CA GLN A 255 -27.54 20.24 -12.14
C GLN A 255 -27.94 18.78 -12.39
N SER A 256 -27.97 18.40 -13.67
CA SER A 256 -28.11 17.02 -14.11
C SER A 256 -26.88 16.65 -14.93
N LEU A 257 -26.23 15.55 -14.54
CA LEU A 257 -24.99 15.06 -15.14
C LEU A 257 -25.26 13.66 -15.70
N VAL A 258 -24.53 13.30 -16.76
CA VAL A 258 -24.67 11.97 -17.37
C VAL A 258 -24.16 10.91 -16.41
N SER A 259 -22.93 11.07 -15.94
CA SER A 259 -22.26 10.15 -15.02
C SER A 259 -21.12 10.87 -14.27
N VAL A 260 -20.32 10.10 -13.54
CA VAL A 260 -19.09 10.57 -12.91
C VAL A 260 -17.89 10.39 -13.85
N THR A 261 -16.80 11.08 -13.54
CA THR A 261 -15.49 10.87 -14.14
C THR A 261 -14.40 11.07 -13.10
N TYR A 262 -13.18 10.61 -13.40
CA TYR A 262 -11.98 10.97 -12.64
C TYR A 262 -11.04 11.71 -13.59
N ALA A 263 -10.88 13.01 -13.33
CA ALA A 263 -10.11 13.91 -14.17
C ALA A 263 -9.20 14.78 -13.31
N ALA A 264 -8.00 14.27 -13.00
CA ALA A 264 -7.01 14.95 -12.16
C ALA A 264 -6.67 16.35 -12.67
N GLY A 265 -6.74 17.39 -11.86
CA GLY A 265 -6.46 18.76 -12.28
C GLY A 265 -7.64 19.49 -12.95
N SER A 266 -8.78 18.82 -13.16
CA SER A 266 -10.01 19.48 -13.62
C SER A 266 -10.90 19.94 -12.45
N GLY A 267 -11.82 20.86 -12.71
CA GLY A 267 -12.81 21.35 -11.74
C GLY A 267 -13.88 20.32 -11.36
N THR A 268 -14.90 20.77 -10.63
CA THR A 268 -16.03 19.92 -10.15
C THR A 268 -16.81 19.28 -11.27
N ILE A 269 -17.08 20.05 -12.30
CA ILE A 269 -17.81 19.61 -13.47
C ILE A 269 -16.83 19.54 -14.63
N VAL A 270 -16.88 18.44 -15.36
CA VAL A 270 -16.09 18.21 -16.57
C VAL A 270 -17.05 18.10 -17.74
N ASN A 271 -16.83 18.95 -18.75
CA ASN A 271 -17.56 18.90 -20.01
C ASN A 271 -16.72 18.12 -21.03
N ARG A 272 -17.30 17.09 -21.64
CA ARG A 272 -16.66 16.29 -22.69
C ARG A 272 -17.72 15.85 -23.70
N ASP A 273 -17.47 16.07 -24.98
CA ASP A 273 -18.37 15.69 -26.08
C ASP A 273 -19.81 16.23 -25.94
N GLY A 274 -19.95 17.44 -25.38
CA GLY A 274 -21.27 18.05 -25.12
C GLY A 274 -22.01 17.48 -23.92
N LEU A 275 -21.41 16.55 -23.18
CA LEU A 275 -21.95 15.94 -21.97
C LEU A 275 -21.23 16.46 -20.71
N THR A 276 -21.98 16.55 -19.60
CA THR A 276 -21.52 17.00 -18.29
C THR A 276 -21.28 15.82 -17.36
N TYR A 277 -20.14 15.82 -16.67
CA TYR A 277 -19.73 14.77 -15.73
C TYR A 277 -19.32 15.33 -14.37
N GLY A 278 -19.66 14.60 -13.31
CA GLY A 278 -19.21 14.90 -11.95
C GLY A 278 -17.79 14.39 -11.72
N ASN A 279 -16.84 15.28 -11.46
CA ASN A 279 -15.44 14.89 -11.28
C ASN A 279 -15.16 14.45 -9.84
N ARG A 280 -14.80 13.17 -9.66
CA ARG A 280 -14.43 12.58 -8.36
C ARG A 280 -13.08 13.09 -7.84
N TRP A 281 -12.25 13.66 -8.70
CA TRP A 281 -10.94 14.18 -8.29
C TRP A 281 -11.07 15.41 -7.40
N VAL A 282 -10.30 15.41 -6.31
CA VAL A 282 -10.11 16.53 -5.39
C VAL A 282 -8.61 16.83 -5.33
N ASN A 283 -8.24 18.11 -5.36
CA ASN A 283 -6.85 18.48 -5.07
C ASN A 283 -6.56 18.25 -3.58
N ALA A 284 -5.84 17.18 -3.28
CA ALA A 284 -5.48 16.78 -1.92
C ALA A 284 -4.00 17.07 -1.58
N ARG A 285 -3.33 17.89 -2.40
CA ARG A 285 -1.94 18.29 -2.17
C ARG A 285 -1.84 19.10 -0.87
N PRO A 286 -0.99 18.70 0.09
CA PRO A 286 -0.72 19.50 1.27
C PRO A 286 -0.02 20.81 0.92
N GLN A 287 -0.04 21.78 1.84
CA GLN A 287 0.69 23.03 1.67
C GLN A 287 2.21 22.77 1.72
N PRO A 288 2.97 23.08 0.66
CA PRO A 288 4.43 22.99 0.69
C PRO A 288 5.03 24.08 1.57
N VAL A 289 6.12 23.77 2.29
CA VAL A 289 6.87 24.72 3.12
C VAL A 289 8.35 24.66 2.72
N PRO A 290 9.01 25.80 2.42
CA PRO A 290 10.44 25.81 2.14
C PRO A 290 11.27 25.24 3.30
N GLY A 291 12.33 24.49 2.98
CA GLY A 291 13.23 23.91 3.99
C GLY A 291 14.45 23.24 3.37
N ASP A 292 15.40 22.84 4.21
CA ASP A 292 16.59 22.11 3.77
C ASP A 292 16.24 20.68 3.34
N VAL A 293 16.35 20.39 2.04
CA VAL A 293 16.10 19.06 1.45
C VAL A 293 17.36 18.22 1.29
N SER A 294 18.52 18.69 1.77
CA SER A 294 19.80 17.98 1.65
C SER A 294 19.79 16.55 2.21
N PRO A 295 19.08 16.22 3.31
CA PRO A 295 18.96 14.83 3.77
C PRO A 295 18.31 13.92 2.72
N TRP A 296 17.23 14.40 2.08
CA TRP A 296 16.54 13.67 1.03
C TRP A 296 17.37 13.57 -0.25
N LEU A 297 17.93 14.69 -0.73
CA LEU A 297 18.72 14.70 -1.96
C LEU A 297 19.96 13.80 -1.88
N ARG A 298 20.62 13.73 -0.71
CA ARG A 298 21.71 12.76 -0.49
C ARG A 298 21.24 11.32 -0.56
N HIS A 299 20.04 11.03 -0.06
CA HIS A 299 19.44 9.70 -0.18
C HIS A 299 19.04 9.37 -1.63
N VAL A 300 18.51 10.35 -2.37
CA VAL A 300 18.24 10.21 -3.82
C VAL A 300 19.53 9.92 -4.57
N GLU A 301 20.60 10.68 -4.33
CA GLU A 301 21.91 10.49 -4.97
C GLU A 301 22.53 9.13 -4.64
N ARG A 302 22.41 8.67 -3.40
CA ARG A 302 22.82 7.32 -2.99
C ARG A 302 22.08 6.23 -3.76
N LEU A 303 20.79 6.41 -4.01
CA LEU A 303 19.95 5.42 -4.71
C LEU A 303 20.10 5.48 -6.23
N VAL A 304 20.35 6.67 -6.78
CA VAL A 304 20.45 6.95 -8.21
C VAL A 304 21.71 7.79 -8.44
N PRO A 305 22.91 7.16 -8.46
CA PRO A 305 24.19 7.87 -8.56
C PRO A 305 24.37 8.55 -9.92
N GLU A 306 23.84 7.94 -10.99
CA GLU A 306 23.90 8.49 -12.34
C GLU A 306 23.10 9.79 -12.45
N LYS A 307 23.80 10.89 -12.75
CA LYS A 307 23.22 12.23 -12.71
C LYS A 307 22.05 12.39 -13.68
N PHE A 308 22.17 11.89 -14.92
CA PHE A 308 21.09 12.04 -15.90
C PHE A 308 19.83 11.26 -15.50
N GLU A 309 20.00 10.08 -14.88
CA GLU A 309 18.88 9.27 -14.37
C GLU A 309 18.19 10.00 -13.22
N ARG A 310 18.99 10.53 -12.29
CA ARG A 310 18.51 11.30 -11.13
C ARG A 310 17.76 12.56 -11.56
N GLU A 311 18.29 13.32 -12.51
CA GLU A 311 17.63 14.52 -13.02
C GLU A 311 16.31 14.19 -13.71
N HIS A 312 16.25 13.12 -14.51
CA HIS A 312 15.00 12.67 -15.15
C HIS A 312 13.96 12.23 -14.12
N LEU A 313 14.37 11.45 -13.11
CA LEU A 313 13.52 11.05 -11.98
C LEU A 313 12.94 12.29 -11.28
N LEU A 314 13.79 13.21 -10.83
CA LEU A 314 13.37 14.41 -10.11
C LEU A 314 12.44 15.30 -10.96
N ASN A 315 12.71 15.44 -12.26
CA ASN A 315 11.85 16.16 -13.19
C ASN A 315 10.47 15.51 -13.34
N ALA A 316 10.40 14.19 -13.48
CA ALA A 316 9.13 13.47 -13.58
C ALA A 316 8.28 13.63 -12.30
N LEU A 317 8.91 13.50 -11.12
CA LEU A 317 8.23 13.70 -9.83
C LEU A 317 7.74 15.16 -9.67
N ALA A 318 8.61 16.13 -9.95
CA ALA A 318 8.25 17.55 -9.88
C ALA A 318 7.13 17.90 -10.85
N HIS A 319 7.20 17.45 -12.10
CA HIS A 319 6.17 17.71 -13.10
C HIS A 319 4.81 17.15 -12.67
N LYS A 320 4.76 15.95 -12.08
CA LYS A 320 3.49 15.39 -11.61
C LYS A 320 2.92 16.15 -10.40
N VAL A 321 3.77 16.62 -9.51
CA VAL A 321 3.35 17.49 -8.39
C VAL A 321 2.78 18.81 -8.90
N GLN A 322 3.44 19.44 -9.88
CA GLN A 322 3.04 20.75 -10.42
C GLN A 322 1.82 20.70 -11.35
N PHE A 323 1.70 19.65 -12.17
CA PHE A 323 0.71 19.56 -13.24
C PHE A 323 -0.16 18.29 -13.13
N PRO A 324 -1.16 18.25 -12.19
CA PRO A 324 -2.06 17.11 -12.04
C PRO A 324 -2.79 16.73 -13.34
N GLY A 325 -3.08 17.73 -14.18
CA GLY A 325 -3.77 17.62 -15.45
C GLY A 325 -2.97 16.99 -16.59
N HIS A 326 -1.65 16.91 -16.46
CA HIS A 326 -0.77 16.44 -17.53
C HIS A 326 -0.49 14.95 -17.41
N LYS A 327 -0.46 14.28 -18.55
CA LYS A 327 -0.04 12.88 -18.67
C LYS A 327 1.46 12.81 -18.92
N ILE A 328 2.16 12.06 -18.07
CA ILE A 328 3.53 11.60 -18.35
C ILE A 328 3.40 10.27 -19.10
N ASN A 329 3.93 10.20 -20.32
CA ASN A 329 3.77 9.06 -21.24
C ASN A 329 4.75 7.91 -20.98
N HIS A 330 5.31 7.84 -19.78
CA HIS A 330 6.14 6.75 -19.32
C HIS A 330 5.95 6.51 -17.82
N ALA A 331 6.23 5.28 -17.39
CA ALA A 331 6.27 4.83 -16.02
C ALA A 331 7.72 4.83 -15.51
N ILE A 332 7.87 4.84 -14.18
CA ILE A 332 9.16 4.62 -13.52
C ILE A 332 9.15 3.24 -12.89
N LEU A 333 10.14 2.42 -13.21
CA LEU A 333 10.43 1.16 -12.54
C LEU A 333 11.74 1.30 -11.78
N MET A 334 11.68 1.25 -10.45
CA MET A 334 12.86 1.26 -9.61
C MET A 334 13.13 -0.13 -9.04
N GLY A 335 14.11 -0.81 -9.63
CA GLY A 335 14.64 -2.08 -9.15
C GLY A 335 15.74 -1.89 -8.11
N GLY A 336 16.05 -2.92 -7.32
CA GLY A 336 17.27 -2.92 -6.49
C GLY A 336 17.13 -3.73 -5.22
N THR A 337 18.17 -3.71 -4.39
CA THR A 337 18.25 -4.49 -3.13
C THR A 337 17.09 -4.17 -2.18
N HIS A 338 16.56 -5.20 -1.50
CA HIS A 338 15.53 -5.03 -0.49
C HIS A 338 16.07 -4.20 0.69
N GLY A 339 15.24 -3.29 1.21
CA GLY A 339 15.62 -2.43 2.33
C GLY A 339 16.67 -1.36 2.02
N SER A 340 16.99 -1.09 0.75
CA SER A 340 17.90 0.00 0.38
C SER A 340 17.35 1.40 0.65
N GLY A 341 16.03 1.51 0.91
CA GLY A 341 15.33 2.76 1.22
C GLY A 341 14.57 3.37 0.03
N LYS A 342 14.21 2.58 -1.00
CA LYS A 342 13.43 3.03 -2.16
C LYS A 342 12.09 3.66 -1.74
N ASP A 343 11.30 2.95 -0.95
CA ASP A 343 10.00 3.44 -0.47
C ASP A 343 10.16 4.70 0.40
N THR A 344 11.22 4.74 1.21
CA THR A 344 11.58 5.90 2.04
C THR A 344 11.94 7.13 1.19
N MET A 345 12.47 6.96 -0.02
CA MET A 345 12.76 8.07 -0.94
C MET A 345 11.48 8.61 -1.59
N PHE A 346 10.55 7.75 -1.99
CA PHE A 346 9.29 8.15 -2.63
C PHE A 346 8.19 8.60 -1.64
N ALA A 347 8.33 8.28 -0.35
CA ALA A 347 7.35 8.66 0.67
C ALA A 347 6.94 10.14 0.59
N PRO A 348 7.88 11.11 0.50
CA PRO A 348 7.52 12.52 0.39
C PRO A 348 6.84 12.91 -0.92
N PHE A 349 7.13 12.20 -2.01
CA PHE A 349 6.43 12.41 -3.28
C PHE A 349 4.96 11.97 -3.17
N PHE A 350 4.68 10.79 -2.63
CA PHE A 350 3.29 10.34 -2.43
C PHE A 350 2.53 11.26 -1.47
N TRP A 351 3.19 11.73 -0.41
CA TRP A 351 2.62 12.72 0.50
C TRP A 351 2.34 14.05 -0.20
N ALA A 352 3.24 14.53 -1.07
CA ALA A 352 3.04 15.76 -1.84
C ALA A 352 1.82 15.69 -2.78
N ILE A 353 1.42 14.48 -3.22
CA ILE A 353 0.26 14.27 -4.10
C ILE A 353 -1.07 14.19 -3.33
N GLY A 354 -1.10 13.46 -2.21
CA GLY A 354 -2.35 13.09 -1.54
C GLY A 354 -2.40 13.27 -0.02
N GLY A 355 -1.39 13.88 0.59
CA GLY A 355 -1.26 14.05 2.03
C GLY A 355 -1.10 12.74 2.79
N ASP A 356 -1.38 12.78 4.10
CA ASP A 356 -1.20 11.61 4.98
C ASP A 356 -2.11 10.44 4.59
N ALA A 357 -3.31 10.73 4.08
CA ALA A 357 -4.25 9.73 3.59
C ALA A 357 -3.92 9.22 2.18
N LYS A 358 -2.92 9.80 1.50
CA LYS A 358 -2.54 9.49 0.11
C LYS A 358 -3.77 9.46 -0.84
N ARG A 359 -4.72 10.39 -0.70
CA ARG A 359 -6.06 10.34 -1.35
C ARG A 359 -6.04 10.15 -2.88
N ASN A 360 -4.99 10.63 -3.54
CA ASN A 360 -4.83 10.57 -5.00
C ASN A 360 -3.77 9.53 -5.44
N CYS A 361 -3.34 8.65 -4.55
CA CYS A 361 -2.42 7.56 -4.86
C CYS A 361 -3.14 6.21 -4.67
N SER A 362 -2.89 5.26 -5.56
CA SER A 362 -3.37 3.88 -5.41
C SER A 362 -2.19 2.94 -5.21
N LEU A 363 -2.22 2.15 -4.14
CA LEU A 363 -1.28 1.07 -3.92
C LEU A 363 -1.86 -0.21 -4.55
N VAL A 364 -1.12 -0.80 -5.47
CA VAL A 364 -1.56 -1.91 -6.32
C VAL A 364 -0.60 -3.08 -6.15
N LYS A 365 -1.16 -4.25 -5.81
CA LYS A 365 -0.43 -5.53 -5.82
C LYS A 365 -0.58 -6.22 -7.17
N ASN A 366 0.24 -7.23 -7.45
CA ASN A 366 0.15 -7.96 -8.73
C ASN A 366 -1.23 -8.57 -9.00
N GLU A 367 -1.93 -9.02 -7.95
CA GLU A 367 -3.28 -9.60 -8.04
C GLU A 367 -4.34 -8.54 -8.44
N ASP A 368 -4.14 -7.29 -8.05
CA ASP A 368 -5.06 -6.20 -8.37
C ASP A 368 -4.96 -5.80 -9.85
N LEU A 369 -3.80 -6.04 -10.49
CA LEU A 369 -3.58 -5.73 -11.91
C LEU A 369 -4.37 -6.63 -12.86
N THR A 370 -4.80 -7.81 -12.40
CA THR A 370 -5.64 -8.73 -13.17
C THR A 370 -7.13 -8.61 -12.81
N SER A 371 -7.46 -7.76 -11.84
CA SER A 371 -8.84 -7.50 -11.45
C SER A 371 -9.64 -6.90 -12.61
N GLN A 372 -10.87 -7.38 -12.78
CA GLN A 372 -11.80 -6.77 -13.73
C GLN A 372 -12.31 -5.39 -13.27
N TRP A 373 -12.14 -5.06 -11.98
CA TRP A 373 -12.60 -3.81 -11.38
C TRP A 373 -11.57 -2.70 -11.53
N GLY A 374 -12.01 -1.51 -11.95
CA GLY A 374 -11.12 -0.41 -12.31
C GLY A 374 -10.75 0.55 -11.17
N TYR A 375 -11.00 0.21 -9.91
CA TYR A 375 -10.86 1.15 -8.78
C TYR A 375 -9.44 1.72 -8.63
N ALA A 376 -8.41 0.94 -8.95
CA ALA A 376 -7.03 1.38 -8.90
C ALA A 376 -6.69 2.48 -9.94
N LEU A 377 -7.54 2.65 -10.96
CA LEU A 377 -7.39 3.68 -11.99
C LEU A 377 -7.90 5.04 -11.51
N GLU A 378 -8.62 5.12 -10.39
CA GLU A 378 -9.11 6.37 -9.77
C GLU A 378 -8.00 7.09 -8.98
N CYS A 379 -6.82 7.26 -9.57
CA CYS A 379 -5.68 7.91 -8.93
C CYS A 379 -4.88 8.81 -9.88
N GLU A 380 -4.13 9.74 -9.29
CA GLU A 380 -3.10 10.51 -10.01
C GLU A 380 -1.82 9.71 -10.16
N VAL A 381 -1.48 8.92 -9.14
CA VAL A 381 -0.27 8.11 -9.08
C VAL A 381 -0.62 6.68 -8.66
N MET A 382 -0.22 5.72 -9.48
CA MET A 382 -0.34 4.30 -9.17
C MET A 382 1.01 3.78 -8.70
N GLU A 383 1.06 3.30 -7.46
CA GLU A 383 2.21 2.67 -6.83
C GLU A 383 2.06 1.14 -6.95
N ILE A 384 2.93 0.50 -7.73
CA ILE A 384 3.02 -0.95 -7.83
C ILE A 384 4.17 -1.41 -6.94
N SER A 385 3.86 -1.92 -5.75
CA SER A 385 4.85 -2.18 -4.69
C SER A 385 5.84 -3.31 -5.01
N GLU A 386 5.41 -4.30 -5.79
CA GLU A 386 6.26 -5.43 -6.15
C GLU A 386 5.87 -5.94 -7.53
N LEU A 387 6.42 -5.31 -8.57
CA LEU A 387 6.28 -5.78 -9.94
C LEU A 387 7.13 -7.05 -10.09
N ARG A 388 6.46 -8.19 -10.19
CA ARG A 388 7.10 -9.51 -10.24
C ARG A 388 6.22 -10.50 -10.99
N GLN A 389 6.82 -11.25 -11.92
CA GLN A 389 6.16 -12.35 -12.61
C GLN A 389 7.17 -13.46 -12.88
N ALA A 390 6.82 -14.68 -12.47
CA ALA A 390 7.70 -15.84 -12.54
C ALA A 390 8.07 -16.20 -13.99
N ASP A 391 7.08 -16.26 -14.87
CA ASP A 391 7.25 -16.73 -16.25
C ASP A 391 7.25 -15.59 -17.29
N ALA A 392 7.99 -15.80 -18.38
CA ALA A 392 8.12 -14.82 -19.46
C ALA A 392 6.77 -14.51 -20.15
N LYS A 393 5.87 -15.50 -20.22
CA LYS A 393 4.52 -15.32 -20.77
C LYS A 393 3.71 -14.33 -19.93
N ASP A 394 3.77 -14.46 -18.61
CA ASP A 394 3.02 -13.62 -17.68
C ASP A 394 3.61 -12.22 -17.59
N ARG A 395 4.95 -12.10 -17.66
CA ARG A 395 5.63 -10.80 -17.85
C ARG A 395 5.12 -10.04 -19.08
N ARG A 396 4.93 -10.71 -20.22
CA ARG A 396 4.41 -10.10 -21.45
C ARG A 396 2.91 -9.76 -21.35
N ALA A 397 2.12 -10.61 -20.72
CA ALA A 397 0.72 -10.34 -20.48
C ALA A 397 0.55 -9.08 -19.61
N LEU A 398 1.35 -8.97 -18.55
CA LEU A 398 1.36 -7.81 -17.67
C LEU A 398 1.77 -6.53 -18.40
N GLU A 399 2.80 -6.60 -19.25
CA GLU A 399 3.23 -5.48 -20.07
C GLU A 399 2.10 -4.98 -20.98
N ASN A 400 1.39 -5.89 -21.65
CA ASN A 400 0.23 -5.54 -22.47
C ASN A 400 -0.90 -4.86 -21.68
N THR A 401 -1.18 -5.31 -20.46
CA THR A 401 -2.18 -4.69 -19.57
C THR A 401 -1.77 -3.27 -19.16
N LEU A 402 -0.48 -3.05 -18.89
CA LEU A 402 0.02 -1.76 -18.43
C LEU A 402 0.19 -0.73 -19.56
N LYS A 403 0.38 -1.14 -20.83
CA LYS A 403 0.52 -0.23 -21.99
C LYS A 403 -0.48 0.93 -22.02
N PRO A 404 -1.81 0.67 -22.03
CA PRO A 404 -2.80 1.75 -22.12
C PRO A 404 -2.85 2.62 -20.86
N ILE A 405 -2.47 2.07 -19.71
CA ILE A 405 -2.41 2.81 -18.45
C ILE A 405 -1.22 3.76 -18.45
N ILE A 406 -0.06 3.32 -18.95
CA ILE A 406 1.20 4.09 -18.88
C ILE A 406 1.25 5.24 -19.88
N ALA A 407 0.79 5.03 -21.12
CA ALA A 407 0.94 6.01 -22.18
C ALA A 407 -0.38 6.27 -22.91
N ALA A 408 -0.60 7.52 -23.31
CA ALA A 408 -1.68 7.88 -24.23
C ALA A 408 -1.23 7.75 -25.70
N PRO A 409 -2.14 7.43 -26.65
CA PRO A 409 -3.53 6.97 -26.42
C PRO A 409 -3.60 5.57 -25.77
N PRO A 410 -4.69 5.24 -25.05
CA PRO A 410 -5.98 5.95 -25.01
C PRO A 410 -6.02 7.14 -24.04
N GLU A 411 -6.84 8.15 -24.38
CA GLU A 411 -7.12 9.31 -23.51
C GLU A 411 -8.05 8.97 -22.34
N LEU A 412 -8.86 7.92 -22.49
CA LEU A 412 -9.84 7.49 -21.51
C LEU A 412 -9.54 6.07 -21.06
N LEU A 413 -9.69 5.82 -19.76
CA LEU A 413 -9.62 4.51 -19.15
C LEU A 413 -10.99 4.14 -18.61
N THR A 414 -11.45 2.94 -18.92
CA THR A 414 -12.73 2.43 -18.41
C THR A 414 -12.56 1.97 -16.97
N VAL A 415 -13.37 2.53 -16.06
CA VAL A 415 -13.45 2.13 -14.66
C VAL A 415 -14.69 1.26 -14.47
N ASN A 416 -14.48 -0.05 -14.40
CA ASN A 416 -15.55 -1.00 -14.09
C ASN A 416 -15.85 -0.97 -12.59
N ARG A 417 -17.12 -0.75 -12.25
CA ARG A 417 -17.63 -0.72 -10.87
C ARG A 417 -18.49 -1.95 -10.61
N LYS A 418 -18.36 -2.58 -9.44
CA LYS A 418 -19.18 -3.73 -9.05
C LYS A 418 -20.63 -3.29 -8.83
N GLY A 419 -21.55 -3.83 -9.64
CA GLY A 419 -22.98 -3.58 -9.51
C GLY A 419 -23.45 -2.19 -9.95
N LEU A 420 -22.61 -1.41 -10.65
CA LEU A 420 -22.93 -0.10 -11.19
C LEU A 420 -22.45 -0.01 -12.64
N HIS A 421 -22.90 1.00 -13.39
CA HIS A 421 -22.43 1.18 -14.76
C HIS A 421 -20.93 1.51 -14.80
N PRO A 422 -20.16 1.03 -15.79
CA PRO A 422 -18.78 1.49 -15.95
C PRO A 422 -18.77 2.97 -16.37
N TYR A 423 -17.73 3.71 -15.98
CA TYR A 423 -17.54 5.09 -16.42
C TYR A 423 -16.12 5.30 -16.98
N TYR A 424 -15.88 6.43 -17.65
CA TYR A 424 -14.59 6.75 -18.25
C TYR A 424 -13.82 7.80 -17.45
N ALA A 425 -12.64 7.44 -16.95
CA ALA A 425 -11.66 8.34 -16.35
C ALA A 425 -10.70 8.91 -17.42
N LEU A 426 -10.24 10.15 -17.24
CA LEU A 426 -9.19 10.71 -18.09
C LEU A 426 -7.84 10.11 -17.70
N ASN A 427 -7.11 9.61 -18.69
CA ASN A 427 -5.79 9.02 -18.49
C ASN A 427 -4.75 10.11 -18.18
N ARG A 428 -4.66 10.46 -16.90
CA ARG A 428 -3.66 11.38 -16.31
C ARG A 428 -2.78 10.70 -15.26
N LEU A 429 -2.92 9.37 -15.17
CA LEU A 429 -2.29 8.51 -14.18
C LEU A 429 -0.79 8.39 -14.44
N PHE A 430 0.03 8.45 -13.41
CA PHE A 430 1.46 8.22 -13.48
C PHE A 430 1.84 6.96 -12.70
N VAL A 431 2.55 6.03 -13.34
CA VAL A 431 2.86 4.73 -12.73
C VAL A 431 4.27 4.75 -12.16
N ILE A 432 4.39 4.38 -10.88
CA ILE A 432 5.65 4.12 -10.20
C ILE A 432 5.61 2.67 -9.72
N ALA A 433 6.55 1.87 -10.20
CA ALA A 433 6.68 0.48 -9.87
C ALA A 433 8.01 0.21 -9.16
N PHE A 434 7.98 -0.72 -8.22
CA PHE A 434 9.14 -1.19 -7.50
C PHE A 434 9.34 -2.68 -7.76
N SER A 435 10.59 -3.13 -7.80
CA SER A 435 10.90 -4.56 -7.86
C SER A 435 12.23 -4.86 -7.18
N ASN A 436 12.39 -6.13 -6.79
CA ASN A 436 13.68 -6.66 -6.36
C ASN A 436 14.25 -7.66 -7.39
N GLU A 437 13.55 -7.90 -8.51
CA GLU A 437 14.02 -8.76 -9.60
C GLU A 437 14.59 -7.92 -10.76
N ARG A 438 15.78 -8.29 -11.28
CA ARG A 438 16.37 -7.61 -12.44
C ARG A 438 15.51 -7.74 -13.71
N VAL A 439 14.68 -8.78 -13.80
CA VAL A 439 13.76 -9.01 -14.92
C VAL A 439 12.32 -9.05 -14.42
N ALA A 440 11.88 -7.92 -13.84
CA ALA A 440 10.54 -7.76 -13.29
C ALA A 440 9.43 -7.89 -14.36
N ILE A 441 9.69 -7.38 -15.56
CA ILE A 441 8.76 -7.34 -16.69
C ILE A 441 9.53 -7.50 -18.00
N SER A 442 8.89 -8.06 -19.03
CA SER A 442 9.49 -8.26 -20.35
C SER A 442 9.22 -7.04 -21.22
N LEU A 443 10.25 -6.24 -21.45
CA LEU A 443 10.18 -5.05 -22.30
C LEU A 443 10.68 -5.37 -23.71
N PRO A 444 10.01 -4.89 -24.77
CA PRO A 444 10.55 -4.95 -26.13
C PRO A 444 11.71 -3.96 -26.31
N SER A 445 12.62 -4.21 -27.28
CA SER A 445 13.73 -3.29 -27.58
C SER A 445 13.30 -1.84 -27.85
N GLU A 446 12.17 -1.67 -28.54
CA GLU A 446 11.61 -0.35 -28.91
C GLU A 446 10.72 0.25 -27.81
N ASP A 447 10.84 -0.21 -26.56
CA ASP A 447 10.04 0.33 -25.47
C ASP A 447 10.34 1.82 -25.25
N ARG A 448 9.27 2.61 -25.27
CA ARG A 448 9.27 4.05 -24.94
C ARG A 448 8.45 4.39 -23.71
N ARG A 449 7.96 3.38 -22.98
CA ARG A 449 6.98 3.54 -21.90
C ARG A 449 7.59 3.34 -20.52
N TRP A 450 8.76 2.73 -20.41
CA TRP A 450 9.41 2.49 -19.13
C TRP A 450 10.72 3.25 -19.01
N PHE A 451 10.85 4.00 -17.93
CA PHE A 451 12.12 4.46 -17.39
C PHE A 451 12.53 3.51 -16.27
N VAL A 452 13.63 2.78 -16.44
CA VAL A 452 14.06 1.73 -15.50
C VAL A 452 15.33 2.20 -14.80
N ILE A 453 15.36 2.19 -13.47
CA ILE A 453 16.57 2.46 -12.69
C ILE A 453 16.85 1.25 -11.80
N TRP A 454 18.12 0.93 -11.61
CA TRP A 454 18.56 -0.11 -10.68
C TRP A 454 19.37 0.49 -9.53
N CYS A 455 18.88 0.32 -8.31
CA CYS A 455 19.56 0.75 -7.10
C CYS A 455 20.51 -0.35 -6.61
N GLU A 456 21.81 -0.06 -6.68
CA GLU A 456 22.87 -0.93 -6.14
C GLU A 456 23.21 -0.63 -4.66
N ALA A 457 22.64 0.43 -4.10
CA ALA A 457 22.89 0.79 -2.71
C ALA A 457 22.55 -0.36 -1.74
N ALA A 458 23.43 -0.56 -0.76
CA ALA A 458 23.22 -1.51 0.31
C ALA A 458 21.95 -1.20 1.12
N ARG A 459 21.57 -2.13 2.00
CA ARG A 459 20.47 -1.91 2.95
C ARG A 459 20.74 -0.63 3.77
N LEU A 460 19.72 0.20 3.94
CA LEU A 460 19.78 1.36 4.81
C LEU A 460 19.92 0.86 6.26
N THR A 461 20.89 1.39 7.01
CA THR A 461 21.02 1.01 8.43
C THR A 461 19.84 1.55 9.22
N GLU A 462 19.51 0.89 10.34
CA GLU A 462 18.41 1.33 11.20
C GLU A 462 18.60 2.78 11.68
N ARG A 463 19.83 3.15 12.04
CA ARG A 463 20.19 4.51 12.45
C ARG A 463 19.94 5.54 11.34
N GLU A 464 20.34 5.24 10.11
CA GLU A 464 20.11 6.15 8.97
C GLU A 464 18.62 6.26 8.64
N ALA A 465 17.90 5.14 8.67
CA ALA A 465 16.45 5.10 8.45
C ALA A 465 15.73 5.95 9.51
N LEU A 466 16.04 5.75 10.79
CA LEU A 466 15.44 6.49 11.89
C LEU A 466 15.73 7.99 11.79
N ALA A 467 16.98 8.38 11.48
CA ALA A 467 17.34 9.78 11.30
C ALA A 467 16.54 10.45 10.17
N LEU A 468 16.40 9.76 9.02
CA LEU A 468 15.66 10.29 7.88
C LEU A 468 14.15 10.39 8.16
N TRP A 469 13.57 9.38 8.80
CA TRP A 469 12.15 9.41 9.19
C TRP A 469 11.85 10.43 10.29
N ASN A 470 12.75 10.62 11.25
CA ASN A 470 12.61 11.67 12.25
C ASN A 470 12.63 13.05 11.60
N TRP A 471 13.51 13.27 10.62
CA TRP A 471 13.52 14.51 9.86
C TRP A 471 12.22 14.69 9.08
N TYR A 472 11.72 13.65 8.40
CA TYR A 472 10.45 13.71 7.69
C TYR A 472 9.27 14.07 8.61
N LYS A 473 9.15 13.41 9.76
CA LYS A 473 7.96 13.50 10.63
C LYS A 473 8.01 14.66 11.63
N HIS A 474 9.19 15.04 12.09
CA HIS A 474 9.34 15.98 13.20
C HIS A 474 10.08 17.28 12.83
N GLN A 475 10.64 17.37 11.61
CA GLN A 475 11.41 18.54 11.17
C GLN A 475 10.93 19.05 9.80
N ASN A 476 9.64 18.88 9.50
CA ASN A 476 8.99 19.33 8.27
C ASN A 476 9.63 18.78 6.97
N GLY A 477 10.32 17.63 7.02
CA GLY A 477 11.00 17.10 5.84
C GLY A 477 10.05 16.74 4.69
N PHE A 478 8.83 16.30 5.00
CA PHE A 478 7.78 16.07 4.00
C PHE A 478 7.41 17.36 3.24
N GLN A 479 7.16 18.43 3.98
CA GLN A 479 6.80 19.74 3.47
C GLN A 479 7.94 20.36 2.65
N ALA A 480 9.18 20.20 3.11
CA ALA A 480 10.38 20.68 2.44
C ALA A 480 10.57 20.02 1.07
N VAL A 481 10.44 18.68 0.99
CA VAL A 481 10.53 17.96 -0.29
C VAL A 481 9.36 18.31 -1.20
N ALA A 482 8.13 18.43 -0.67
CA ALA A 482 6.99 18.88 -1.46
C ALA A 482 7.23 20.28 -2.05
N HIS A 483 7.80 21.21 -1.27
CA HIS A 483 8.19 22.53 -1.76
C HIS A 483 9.24 22.46 -2.86
N TYR A 484 10.29 21.66 -2.66
CA TYR A 484 11.33 21.45 -3.67
C TYR A 484 10.76 20.92 -4.99
N LEU A 485 9.88 19.91 -4.94
CA LEU A 485 9.24 19.35 -6.14
C LEU A 485 8.28 20.36 -6.79
N HIS A 486 7.60 21.18 -6.00
CA HIS A 486 6.68 22.19 -6.51
C HIS A 486 7.39 23.37 -7.20
N THR A 487 8.60 23.73 -6.74
CA THR A 487 9.35 24.90 -7.27
C THR A 487 10.49 24.54 -8.23
N ARG A 488 10.81 23.25 -8.38
CA ARG A 488 11.81 22.78 -9.35
C ARG A 488 11.43 23.20 -10.78
N ASP A 489 12.36 23.83 -11.48
CA ASP A 489 12.17 24.19 -12.88
C ASP A 489 12.12 22.94 -13.77
N VAL A 490 10.96 22.71 -14.39
CA VAL A 490 10.72 21.62 -15.35
C VAL A 490 10.22 22.16 -16.69
N SER A 491 10.40 23.47 -16.95
CA SER A 491 9.90 24.14 -18.16
C SER A 491 10.48 23.56 -19.45
N ALA A 492 11.73 23.08 -19.41
CA ALA A 492 12.40 22.43 -20.52
C ALA A 492 12.13 20.90 -20.62
N TRP A 493 11.47 20.30 -19.63
CA TRP A 493 11.24 18.85 -19.59
C TRP A 493 9.93 18.47 -20.28
N ASN A 494 10.00 17.50 -21.19
CA ASN A 494 8.84 17.07 -21.97
C ASN A 494 8.22 15.78 -21.40
N PRO A 495 7.03 15.84 -20.78
CA PRO A 495 6.35 14.66 -20.21
C PRO A 495 5.91 13.64 -21.27
N SER A 496 5.80 14.06 -22.53
CA SER A 496 5.39 13.21 -23.65
C SER A 496 6.57 12.55 -24.39
N ALA A 497 7.81 12.97 -24.10
CA ALA A 497 8.99 12.37 -24.70
C ALA A 497 9.24 10.96 -24.13
N PRO A 498 9.81 10.04 -24.95
CA PRO A 498 10.37 8.80 -24.43
C PRO A 498 11.41 9.09 -23.34
N PRO A 499 11.43 8.32 -22.24
CA PRO A 499 12.43 8.47 -21.21
C PRO A 499 13.82 8.07 -21.75
N PRO A 500 14.91 8.57 -21.14
CA PRO A 500 16.26 8.15 -21.52
C PRO A 500 16.44 6.64 -21.30
N VAL A 501 17.26 6.03 -22.16
CA VAL A 501 17.63 4.61 -22.02
C VAL A 501 18.74 4.49 -21.00
N THR A 502 18.50 3.68 -19.97
CA THR A 502 19.46 3.39 -18.91
C THR A 502 20.10 2.02 -19.14
N GLU A 503 21.24 1.78 -18.50
CA GLU A 503 21.87 0.45 -18.48
C GLU A 503 20.91 -0.60 -17.89
N ALA A 504 20.22 -0.26 -16.80
CA ALA A 504 19.23 -1.13 -16.18
C ALA A 504 18.11 -1.54 -17.14
N LYS A 505 17.65 -0.62 -18.00
CA LYS A 505 16.65 -0.92 -19.04
C LYS A 505 17.20 -1.88 -20.10
N GLN A 506 18.43 -1.65 -20.57
CA GLN A 506 19.07 -2.51 -21.57
C GLN A 506 19.24 -3.94 -21.05
N ILE A 507 19.77 -4.09 -19.83
CA ILE A 507 19.91 -5.39 -19.15
C ILE A 507 18.55 -6.09 -19.05
N MET A 508 17.49 -5.38 -18.68
CA MET A 508 16.14 -5.95 -18.56
C MET A 508 15.58 -6.45 -19.90
N ILE A 509 15.80 -5.70 -20.99
CA ILE A 509 15.40 -6.11 -22.34
C ILE A 509 16.17 -7.37 -22.76
N GLU A 510 17.49 -7.38 -22.56
CA GLU A 510 18.36 -8.50 -22.94
C GLU A 510 18.00 -9.79 -22.18
N HIS A 511 17.82 -9.71 -20.87
CA HIS A 511 17.43 -10.86 -20.05
C HIS A 511 15.93 -11.18 -20.08
N GLY A 512 15.12 -10.33 -20.71
CA GLY A 512 13.69 -10.55 -20.91
C GLY A 512 13.33 -11.59 -21.98
N MET A 513 14.33 -12.03 -22.76
CA MET A 513 14.20 -13.03 -23.81
C MET A 513 14.08 -14.45 -23.26
N SER A 514 13.23 -15.28 -23.88
CA SER A 514 13.22 -16.72 -23.63
C SER A 514 14.48 -17.38 -24.18
N THR A 515 14.80 -18.59 -23.70
CA THR A 515 15.97 -19.37 -24.17
C THR A 515 15.94 -19.59 -25.69
N ALA A 516 14.75 -19.81 -26.27
CA ALA A 516 14.59 -19.95 -27.72
C ALA A 516 14.90 -18.65 -28.46
N GLU A 517 14.41 -17.51 -27.97
CA GLU A 517 14.68 -16.20 -28.57
C GLU A 517 16.16 -15.84 -28.46
N ALA A 518 16.76 -15.99 -27.29
CA ALA A 518 18.18 -15.70 -27.06
C ALA A 518 19.08 -16.55 -27.98
N PHE A 519 18.77 -17.84 -28.14
CA PHE A 519 19.47 -18.74 -29.06
C PHE A 519 19.38 -18.24 -30.52
N ILE A 520 18.18 -17.90 -30.98
CA ILE A 520 17.97 -17.43 -32.36
C ILE A 520 18.62 -16.05 -32.58
N VAL A 521 18.53 -15.14 -31.60
CA VAL A 521 19.17 -13.81 -31.67
C VAL A 521 20.69 -13.94 -31.80
N ASP A 522 21.33 -14.83 -31.04
CA ASP A 522 22.76 -15.06 -31.16
C ASP A 522 23.14 -15.55 -32.57
N MET A 523 22.39 -16.50 -33.14
CA MET A 523 22.64 -16.96 -34.51
C MET A 523 22.39 -15.87 -35.57
N LEU A 524 21.35 -15.06 -35.40
CA LEU A 524 21.02 -13.93 -36.28
C LEU A 524 22.10 -12.85 -36.26
N ARG A 525 22.63 -12.52 -35.06
CA ARG A 525 23.70 -11.53 -34.87
C ARG A 525 25.04 -12.02 -35.43
N ARG A 526 25.37 -13.29 -35.21
CA ARG A 526 26.61 -13.91 -35.68
C ARG A 526 26.57 -14.37 -37.14
N ARG A 527 25.41 -14.29 -37.80
CA ARG A 527 25.20 -14.83 -39.16
C ARG A 527 25.63 -16.30 -39.26
N THR A 528 25.11 -17.16 -38.40
CA THR A 528 25.46 -18.59 -38.40
C THR A 528 24.30 -19.47 -38.88
N GLY A 529 24.65 -20.66 -39.40
CA GLY A 529 23.68 -21.63 -39.90
C GLY A 529 22.77 -21.06 -40.98
N GLU A 530 21.45 -21.22 -40.78
CA GLU A 530 20.38 -20.72 -41.65
C GLU A 530 20.42 -19.20 -41.88
N PHE A 531 21.09 -18.44 -41.02
CA PHE A 531 21.16 -16.98 -41.08
C PHE A 531 22.43 -16.43 -41.74
N SER A 532 23.33 -17.32 -42.18
CA SER A 532 24.66 -16.97 -42.74
C SER A 532 24.61 -16.04 -43.95
N ARG A 533 23.56 -16.15 -44.77
CA ARG A 533 23.38 -15.32 -45.97
C ARG A 533 22.82 -13.93 -45.70
N GLY A 534 22.42 -13.67 -44.46
CA GLY A 534 21.75 -12.43 -44.10
C GLY A 534 20.36 -12.27 -44.70
N VAL A 535 19.77 -13.30 -45.32
CA VAL A 535 18.42 -13.26 -45.88
C VAL A 535 17.67 -14.54 -45.52
N ILE A 536 16.44 -14.40 -45.04
CA ILE A 536 15.53 -15.52 -44.75
C ILE A 536 14.17 -15.28 -45.39
N GLY A 537 13.49 -16.35 -45.79
CA GLY A 537 12.18 -16.27 -46.44
C GLY A 537 11.16 -17.28 -45.92
N SER A 538 9.87 -16.97 -46.04
CA SER A 538 8.75 -17.86 -45.71
C SER A 538 8.75 -19.14 -46.56
N PRO A 539 8.32 -20.32 -46.10
CA PRO A 539 7.54 -20.52 -44.88
C PRO A 539 8.41 -20.58 -43.63
N PHE A 540 8.08 -19.76 -42.65
CA PHE A 540 8.87 -19.67 -41.41
C PHE A 540 8.71 -20.90 -40.50
N HIS A 541 7.63 -21.68 -40.62
CA HIS A 541 7.51 -22.94 -39.88
C HIS A 541 8.61 -23.93 -40.27
N ALA A 542 8.95 -24.05 -41.56
CA ALA A 542 10.01 -24.93 -42.02
C ALA A 542 11.40 -24.45 -41.54
N LEU A 543 11.59 -23.14 -41.42
CA LEU A 543 12.80 -22.58 -40.79
C LEU A 543 12.84 -22.91 -39.29
N CYS A 544 11.72 -22.79 -38.58
CA CYS A 544 11.63 -23.21 -37.17
C CYS A 544 11.96 -24.70 -37.00
N ASP A 545 11.47 -25.58 -37.88
CA ASP A 545 11.74 -27.02 -37.83
C ASP A 545 13.24 -27.32 -37.98
N ARG A 546 13.93 -26.61 -38.90
CA ARG A 546 15.40 -26.75 -39.05
C ARG A 546 16.16 -26.20 -37.84
N LEU A 547 15.73 -25.06 -37.31
CA LEU A 547 16.30 -24.48 -36.08
C LEU A 547 16.05 -25.35 -34.85
N GLN A 548 14.96 -26.11 -34.82
CA GLN A 548 14.61 -27.00 -33.71
C GLN A 548 15.66 -28.10 -33.49
N GLY A 549 16.33 -28.56 -34.56
CA GLY A 549 17.41 -29.55 -34.46
C GLY A 549 18.73 -28.99 -33.94
N LEU A 550 18.92 -27.66 -33.98
CA LEU A 550 20.10 -26.97 -33.46
C LEU A 550 19.87 -26.38 -32.06
N ALA A 551 18.62 -26.30 -31.62
CA ALA A 551 18.25 -25.70 -30.36
C ALA A 551 18.75 -26.55 -29.17
N PRO A 552 19.06 -25.91 -28.02
CA PRO A 552 19.41 -26.62 -26.80
C PRO A 552 18.32 -27.60 -26.35
N GLN A 553 18.70 -28.67 -25.65
CA GLN A 553 17.72 -29.66 -25.18
C GLN A 553 16.61 -29.02 -24.33
N GLY A 554 15.37 -29.41 -24.60
CA GLY A 554 14.18 -28.89 -23.92
C GLY A 554 13.68 -27.53 -24.43
N VAL A 555 14.38 -26.88 -25.38
CA VAL A 555 13.96 -25.60 -25.96
C VAL A 555 13.07 -25.83 -27.17
N LYS A 556 11.83 -25.32 -27.12
CA LYS A 556 10.90 -25.37 -28.25
C LYS A 556 11.03 -24.12 -29.11
N VAL A 557 11.40 -24.28 -30.38
CA VAL A 557 11.44 -23.20 -31.36
C VAL A 557 10.08 -23.07 -32.02
N VAL A 558 9.37 -21.99 -31.71
CA VAL A 558 8.07 -21.65 -32.31
C VAL A 558 8.21 -20.41 -33.18
N GLN A 559 7.32 -20.26 -34.16
CA GLN A 559 7.35 -19.13 -35.09
C GLN A 559 7.32 -17.76 -34.39
N GLY A 560 6.58 -17.65 -33.27
CA GLY A 560 6.56 -16.42 -32.46
C GLY A 560 7.94 -16.04 -31.91
N ALA A 561 8.72 -17.02 -31.43
CA ALA A 561 10.08 -16.80 -30.93
C ALA A 561 11.03 -16.37 -32.06
N LEU A 562 10.90 -16.97 -33.25
CA LEU A 562 11.68 -16.58 -34.43
C LEU A 562 11.38 -15.13 -34.85
N LEU A 563 10.10 -14.75 -34.98
CA LEU A 563 9.72 -13.40 -35.38
C LEU A 563 10.15 -12.35 -34.35
N HIS A 564 10.06 -12.67 -33.07
CA HIS A 564 10.57 -11.80 -32.01
C HIS A 564 12.10 -11.66 -32.11
N ALA A 565 12.82 -12.77 -32.26
CA ALA A 565 14.28 -12.76 -32.38
C ALA A 565 14.78 -11.98 -33.61
N ILE A 566 14.10 -12.09 -34.76
CA ILE A 566 14.39 -11.30 -35.98
C ILE A 566 14.33 -9.80 -35.67
N LYS A 567 13.27 -9.37 -34.99
CA LYS A 567 13.09 -7.97 -34.59
C LYS A 567 14.18 -7.52 -33.62
N GLU A 568 14.45 -8.31 -32.58
CA GLU A 568 15.48 -8.00 -31.56
C GLU A 568 16.92 -8.02 -32.09
N ALA A 569 17.18 -8.79 -33.16
CA ALA A 569 18.45 -8.77 -33.88
C ALA A 569 18.56 -7.61 -34.89
N GLY A 570 17.53 -6.77 -35.01
CA GLY A 570 17.49 -5.62 -35.92
C GLY A 570 17.31 -5.98 -37.40
N TRP A 571 16.92 -7.22 -37.72
CA TRP A 571 16.66 -7.61 -39.11
C TRP A 571 15.40 -6.94 -39.64
N ILE A 572 15.40 -6.62 -40.93
CA ILE A 572 14.42 -5.74 -41.55
C ILE A 572 13.42 -6.53 -42.38
N ASP A 573 12.14 -6.26 -42.14
CA ASP A 573 11.04 -6.81 -42.92
C ASP A 573 11.00 -6.17 -44.32
N CYS A 574 11.31 -6.95 -45.35
CA CYS A 574 11.27 -6.50 -46.73
C CYS A 574 9.87 -6.68 -47.38
N GLY A 575 8.92 -7.25 -46.64
CA GLY A 575 7.60 -7.61 -47.10
C GLY A 575 7.62 -8.79 -48.07
N ARG A 576 6.59 -8.87 -48.91
CA ARG A 576 6.44 -9.94 -49.90
C ARG A 576 7.12 -9.57 -51.22
N LEU A 577 8.24 -10.24 -51.51
CA LEU A 577 9.08 -9.98 -52.67
C LEU A 577 8.81 -10.98 -53.81
N MET A 578 9.09 -10.55 -55.04
CA MET A 578 9.13 -11.39 -56.25
C MET A 578 10.29 -10.92 -57.15
N SER A 579 10.74 -11.78 -58.07
CA SER A 579 11.71 -11.44 -59.11
C SER A 579 11.15 -11.81 -60.48
N ARG A 580 11.85 -11.47 -61.57
CA ARG A 580 11.44 -11.85 -62.93
C ARG A 580 11.43 -13.37 -63.13
N ASP A 581 12.36 -14.04 -62.48
CA ASP A 581 12.57 -15.49 -62.47
C ASP A 581 11.71 -16.21 -61.41
N LEU A 582 11.35 -15.52 -60.32
CA LEU A 582 10.55 -16.07 -59.21
C LEU A 582 9.28 -15.23 -59.03
N THR A 583 8.24 -15.60 -59.77
CA THR A 583 6.98 -14.83 -59.84
C THR A 583 6.10 -14.99 -58.59
N THR A 584 6.35 -16.00 -57.76
CA THR A 584 5.64 -16.21 -56.50
C THR A 584 6.15 -15.27 -55.40
N LYS A 585 5.20 -14.59 -54.74
CA LYS A 585 5.49 -13.62 -53.68
C LYS A 585 5.80 -14.32 -52.35
N LYS A 586 7.05 -14.20 -51.88
CA LYS A 586 7.57 -14.78 -50.63
C LYS A 586 7.85 -13.67 -49.61
N HIS A 587 7.49 -13.85 -48.34
CA HIS A 587 7.83 -12.88 -47.28
C HIS A 587 9.30 -13.04 -46.92
N VAL A 588 10.07 -11.96 -46.96
CA VAL A 588 11.53 -11.97 -46.78
C VAL A 588 11.95 -11.00 -45.69
N PHE A 589 12.89 -11.43 -44.83
CA PHE A 589 13.62 -10.56 -43.92
C PHE A 589 15.10 -10.52 -44.33
N CYS A 590 15.74 -9.37 -44.15
CA CYS A 590 17.17 -9.22 -44.38
C CYS A 590 17.92 -8.60 -43.20
N ALA A 591 19.20 -8.91 -43.18
CA ALA A 591 20.28 -8.23 -42.52
C ALA A 591 20.22 -6.69 -42.60
N PRO A 592 20.59 -5.96 -41.53
CA PRO A 592 20.77 -4.50 -41.58
C PRO A 592 21.72 -4.02 -42.68
N ASP A 593 22.78 -4.77 -42.95
CA ASP A 593 23.76 -4.46 -43.99
C ASP A 593 23.25 -4.71 -45.43
N LEU A 594 22.14 -5.42 -45.61
CA LEU A 594 21.56 -5.74 -46.93
C LEU A 594 20.33 -4.89 -47.30
N VAL A 595 20.03 -3.83 -46.55
CA VAL A 595 18.87 -2.96 -46.79
C VAL A 595 18.93 -2.25 -48.15
N GLY A 596 20.14 -1.94 -48.62
CA GLY A 596 20.35 -1.30 -49.93
C GLY A 596 20.22 -2.25 -51.12
N THR A 597 20.13 -3.56 -50.88
CA THR A 597 20.09 -4.58 -51.93
C THR A 597 18.76 -4.57 -52.67
N ALA A 598 18.77 -4.80 -53.98
CA ALA A 598 17.55 -4.80 -54.79
C ALA A 598 16.57 -5.88 -54.30
N LYS A 599 15.28 -5.55 -54.21
CA LYS A 599 14.22 -6.50 -53.77
C LYS A 599 14.21 -7.81 -54.58
N SER A 600 14.49 -7.74 -55.88
CA SER A 600 14.60 -8.93 -56.73
C SER A 600 15.80 -9.82 -56.40
N GLU A 601 16.89 -9.23 -55.91
CA GLU A 601 18.10 -9.94 -55.51
C GLU A 601 17.93 -10.59 -54.14
N LEU A 602 17.36 -9.86 -53.16
CA LEU A 602 16.95 -10.43 -51.87
C LEU A 602 16.00 -11.62 -52.06
N ARG A 603 15.06 -11.52 -53.02
CA ARG A 603 14.16 -12.62 -53.37
C ARG A 603 14.90 -13.87 -53.86
N ARG A 604 15.97 -13.72 -54.65
CA ARG A 604 16.79 -14.83 -55.16
C ARG A 604 17.64 -15.45 -54.07
N MET A 605 18.27 -14.61 -53.24
CA MET A 605 19.06 -15.05 -52.08
C MET A 605 18.22 -15.93 -51.12
N ALA A 606 16.92 -15.64 -51.00
CA ALA A 606 15.99 -16.40 -50.17
C ALA A 606 15.51 -17.75 -50.77
N GLU A 607 15.88 -18.11 -52.01
CA GLU A 607 15.59 -19.44 -52.61
C GLU A 607 16.80 -20.32 -52.81
N THR A 608 17.99 -19.74 -52.86
CA THR A 608 19.19 -20.55 -52.94
C THR A 608 19.24 -21.38 -51.64
N PRO A 609 19.41 -22.71 -51.70
CA PRO A 609 19.53 -23.57 -50.51
C PRO A 609 20.82 -23.32 -49.77
#